data_AF-A0A1V4SED9-F1
#
_entry.id   AF-A0A1V4SED9-F1
#
_cell.length_a   1.000
_cell.length_b   1.000
_cell.length_c   1.000
_cell.angle_alpha   90.00
_cell.angle_beta   90.00
_cell.angle_gamma   90.00
#
_symmetry.space_group_name_H-M   'P 1'
#
loop_
_entity.id
_entity.type
_entity.pdbx_description
1 polymer ?
#
loop_
_entity_poly.entity_id
_entity_poly.type
_entity_poly.pdbx_seq_one_letter_code
_entity_poly.pdbx_strand_id
1 'polypeptide(L)'
;MKKILSFLILFSVSILTLSGCGSIEKEQAIKDTPHQIGLKGQMSASVIGFNFDESYKEADIIAQIKITEWLGEVDEELERTIFKAKLEKTYKNNVNNNLKEINLIQTGNSNYTIKDNPLFKINDRLILYLAKAEMEGYGDVYYILGAHTGIFRIVNSDGRDYVVKQVGNCPELSEAKVTADNSKIKSTLLKNITTDNPVLFFSSPHDVFDETYDLEKMEKLIEKQKNK
;
A
#
# COMPACT_ATOMS: atom_id res chain seq x y z
N MET A 1 1.16 81.69 -8.63
CA MET A 1 0.43 81.88 -9.90
C MET A 1 -0.06 80.52 -10.41
N LYS A 2 -1.30 80.52 -10.92
CA LYS A 2 -2.12 79.49 -11.62
C LYS A 2 -1.36 78.27 -12.21
N LYS A 3 -1.74 77.03 -11.86
CA LYS A 3 -2.65 76.08 -12.56
C LYS A 3 -2.20 75.67 -13.99
N ILE A 4 -2.24 74.35 -14.25
CA ILE A 4 -2.56 73.57 -15.49
C ILE A 4 -1.65 72.32 -15.47
N LEU A 5 -2.11 71.12 -15.09
CA LEU A 5 -3.09 70.21 -15.69
C LEU A 5 -2.61 69.54 -17.02
N SER A 6 -2.07 68.33 -16.86
CA SER A 6 -2.42 67.08 -17.55
C SER A 6 -2.11 66.82 -19.04
N PHE A 7 -1.79 65.55 -19.27
CA PHE A 7 -1.88 64.71 -20.49
C PHE A 7 -0.74 64.66 -21.52
N LEU A 8 -0.11 63.47 -21.58
CA LEU A 8 0.35 62.66 -22.75
C LEU A 8 1.57 61.84 -22.28
N ILE A 9 1.42 60.67 -21.65
CA ILE A 9 1.02 59.37 -22.22
C ILE A 9 1.38 59.26 -23.72
N LEU A 10 2.56 58.72 -24.02
CA LEU A 10 2.77 57.58 -24.92
C LEU A 10 4.29 57.27 -25.03
N PHE A 11 4.61 55.98 -25.10
CA PHE A 11 5.89 55.38 -25.53
C PHE A 11 7.08 55.35 -24.56
N SER A 12 7.18 54.28 -23.78
CA SER A 12 8.17 53.21 -24.06
C SER A 12 8.00 52.05 -23.07
N VAL A 13 7.10 51.12 -23.40
CA VAL A 13 7.09 49.80 -22.78
C VAL A 13 8.25 49.03 -23.39
N SER A 14 9.31 48.76 -22.61
CA SER A 14 10.23 47.63 -22.84
C SER A 14 11.13 47.35 -21.62
N ILE A 15 10.79 46.24 -20.94
CA ILE A 15 11.65 45.13 -20.44
C ILE A 15 12.68 45.42 -19.32
N LEU A 16 12.59 44.63 -18.24
CA LEU A 16 13.64 43.81 -17.56
C LEU A 16 13.17 43.48 -16.13
N THR A 17 12.42 42.39 -15.91
CA THR A 17 12.89 41.10 -15.36
C THR A 17 13.94 41.17 -14.24
N LEU A 18 13.51 40.92 -13.00
CA LEU A 18 14.30 40.16 -12.03
C LEU A 18 13.39 39.18 -11.28
N SER A 19 13.46 37.94 -11.73
CA SER A 19 13.03 36.75 -11.01
C SER A 19 14.07 36.45 -9.92
N GLY A 20 13.63 36.40 -8.66
CA GLY A 20 14.41 35.88 -7.54
C GLY A 20 13.76 34.60 -7.03
N CYS A 21 14.41 33.47 -7.31
CA CYS A 21 13.97 32.09 -7.09
C CYS A 21 13.48 31.82 -5.66
N GLY A 22 12.18 31.57 -5.51
CA GLY A 22 11.73 30.61 -4.52
C GLY A 22 12.11 29.22 -5.03
N SER A 23 12.90 28.47 -4.26
CA SER A 23 13.06 27.04 -4.45
C SER A 23 11.70 26.38 -4.21
N ILE A 24 10.89 26.31 -5.25
CA ILE A 24 9.79 25.36 -5.32
C ILE A 24 10.50 24.01 -5.40
N GLU A 25 10.61 23.32 -4.26
CA GLU A 25 10.80 21.87 -4.28
C GLU A 25 9.75 21.34 -5.27
N LYS A 26 10.22 20.76 -6.37
CA LYS A 26 9.34 20.06 -7.29
C LYS A 26 8.70 18.96 -6.47
N GLU A 27 7.47 19.18 -6.03
CA GLU A 27 6.59 18.14 -5.55
C GLU A 27 6.46 17.16 -6.71
N GLN A 28 7.26 16.09 -6.64
CA GLN A 28 7.27 15.04 -7.63
C GLN A 28 5.88 14.41 -7.56
N ALA A 29 5.07 14.64 -8.59
CA ALA A 29 3.71 14.11 -8.66
C ALA A 29 3.75 12.61 -8.37
N ILE A 30 3.18 12.20 -7.24
CA ILE A 30 3.19 10.81 -6.81
C ILE A 30 2.33 10.05 -7.83
N LYS A 31 2.96 9.17 -8.60
CA LYS A 31 2.30 8.39 -9.64
C LYS A 31 1.48 7.29 -8.98
N ASP A 32 0.15 7.36 -9.12
CA ASP A 32 -0.73 6.32 -8.60
C ASP A 32 -0.49 4.98 -9.30
N THR A 33 -0.81 3.89 -8.60
CA THR A 33 -0.68 2.55 -9.14
C THR A 33 -1.65 2.40 -10.32
N PRO A 34 -1.18 2.15 -11.55
CA PRO A 34 -2.07 1.98 -12.68
C PRO A 34 -2.85 0.69 -12.51
N HIS A 35 -4.17 0.79 -12.53
CA HIS A 35 -5.11 -0.35 -12.58
C HIS A 35 -4.90 -1.42 -11.50
N GLN A 36 -5.85 -1.50 -10.57
CA GLN A 36 -5.70 -2.33 -9.38
C GLN A 36 -5.95 -3.82 -9.62
N ILE A 37 -6.61 -4.17 -10.73
CA ILE A 37 -6.86 -5.53 -11.18
C ILE A 37 -6.18 -5.69 -12.54
N GLY A 38 -5.45 -6.79 -12.73
CA GLY A 38 -4.65 -7.04 -13.93
C GLY A 38 -5.49 -6.95 -15.20
N LEU A 39 -5.03 -6.16 -16.17
CA LEU A 39 -5.74 -5.85 -17.40
C LEU A 39 -5.84 -7.01 -18.38
N LYS A 40 -4.93 -7.98 -18.32
CA LYS A 40 -4.81 -9.08 -19.28
C LYS A 40 -5.22 -10.43 -18.71
N GLY A 41 -5.16 -10.66 -17.40
CA GLY A 41 -5.62 -11.91 -16.82
C GLY A 41 -5.15 -12.19 -15.40
N GLN A 42 -5.35 -13.44 -14.97
CA GLN A 42 -4.98 -13.93 -13.65
C GLN A 42 -3.74 -14.83 -13.69
N MET A 43 -2.84 -14.65 -12.72
CA MET A 43 -1.74 -15.57 -12.47
C MET A 43 -2.21 -16.78 -11.66
N SER A 44 -1.73 -17.97 -12.02
CA SER A 44 -1.86 -19.17 -11.18
C SER A 44 -0.58 -19.33 -10.37
N ALA A 45 -0.67 -19.20 -9.05
CA ALA A 45 0.45 -19.35 -8.13
C ALA A 45 0.09 -20.37 -7.05
N SER A 46 0.89 -21.44 -6.94
CA SER A 46 0.86 -22.31 -5.78
C SER A 46 1.71 -21.65 -4.70
N VAL A 47 1.07 -21.15 -3.64
CA VAL A 47 1.77 -20.49 -2.53
C VAL A 47 1.65 -21.34 -1.28
N ILE A 48 2.71 -21.37 -0.48
CA ILE A 48 2.62 -21.86 0.90
C ILE A 48 1.69 -20.88 1.63
N GLY A 49 0.59 -21.41 2.18
CA GLY A 49 -0.38 -20.59 2.89
C GLY A 49 0.25 -19.93 4.10
N PHE A 50 -0.14 -18.68 4.36
CA PHE A 50 0.32 -17.95 5.54
C PHE A 50 -0.05 -18.70 6.83
N ASN A 51 0.98 -19.01 7.63
CA ASN A 51 0.84 -19.48 8.99
C ASN A 51 1.34 -18.41 9.96
N PHE A 52 0.53 -18.05 10.95
CA PHE A 52 0.82 -16.91 11.83
C PHE A 52 2.09 -17.11 12.67
N ASP A 53 2.29 -18.31 13.23
CA ASP A 53 3.42 -18.63 14.11
C ASP A 53 4.71 -18.83 13.32
N GLU A 54 4.64 -19.54 12.19
CA GLU A 54 5.80 -19.78 11.31
C GLU A 54 6.27 -18.48 10.66
N SER A 55 5.33 -17.69 10.10
CA SER A 55 5.66 -16.39 9.51
C SER A 55 6.24 -15.45 10.56
N TYR A 56 5.77 -15.49 11.81
CA TYR A 56 6.37 -14.69 12.89
C TYR A 56 7.84 -15.03 13.12
N LYS A 57 8.20 -16.32 13.09
CA LYS A 57 9.58 -16.77 13.28
C LYS A 57 10.46 -16.33 12.11
N GLU A 58 10.01 -16.57 10.88
CA GLU A 58 10.75 -16.32 9.65
C GLU A 58 10.88 -14.84 9.28
N ALA A 59 9.92 -14.00 9.68
CA ALA A 59 9.92 -12.59 9.31
C ALA A 59 11.15 -11.85 9.85
N ASP A 60 11.83 -11.14 8.97
CA ASP A 60 12.83 -10.14 9.34
C ASP A 60 12.18 -8.90 9.93
N ILE A 61 11.03 -8.49 9.37
CA ILE A 61 10.24 -7.35 9.81
C ILE A 61 8.77 -7.75 9.91
N ILE A 62 8.09 -7.32 10.96
CA ILE A 62 6.63 -7.35 11.07
C ILE A 62 6.18 -5.95 11.42
N ALA A 63 5.36 -5.34 10.57
CA ALA A 63 5.00 -3.93 10.72
C ALA A 63 3.62 -3.61 10.15
N GLN A 64 3.01 -2.56 10.71
CA GLN A 64 2.07 -1.74 9.96
C GLN A 64 2.84 -0.88 8.97
N ILE A 65 2.44 -0.94 7.71
CA ILE A 65 3.02 -0.14 6.66
C ILE A 65 1.95 0.70 5.97
N LYS A 66 2.39 1.78 5.33
CA LYS A 66 1.59 2.56 4.40
C LYS A 66 2.31 2.67 3.07
N ILE A 67 1.65 2.30 1.98
CA ILE A 67 2.19 2.47 0.63
C ILE A 67 2.26 3.96 0.32
N THR A 68 3.42 4.44 -0.12
CA THR A 68 3.68 5.86 -0.38
C THR A 68 3.94 6.16 -1.85
N GLU A 69 4.46 5.20 -2.61
CA GLU A 69 4.83 5.41 -4.01
C GLU A 69 4.77 4.08 -4.79
N TRP A 70 4.32 4.13 -6.04
CA TRP A 70 4.52 3.06 -7.00
C TRP A 70 5.83 3.29 -7.77
N LEU A 71 6.80 2.40 -7.61
CA LEU A 71 8.15 2.56 -8.17
C LEU A 71 8.28 1.94 -9.56
N GLY A 72 7.46 0.94 -9.87
CA GLY A 72 7.42 0.32 -11.19
C GLY A 72 7.01 -1.14 -11.16
N GLU A 73 7.14 -1.77 -12.33
CA GLU A 73 6.82 -3.17 -12.57
C GLU A 73 8.04 -3.86 -13.19
N VAL A 74 8.16 -5.14 -12.92
CA VAL A 74 9.14 -6.02 -13.56
C VAL A 74 8.38 -7.18 -14.17
N ASP A 75 8.57 -7.37 -15.48
CA ASP A 75 7.89 -8.38 -16.29
C ASP A 75 8.80 -9.59 -16.60
N GLU A 76 10.05 -9.55 -16.15
CA GLU A 76 11.04 -10.60 -16.40
C GLU A 76 10.98 -11.69 -15.33
N GLU A 77 11.00 -12.95 -15.78
CA GLU A 77 10.90 -14.20 -15.00
C GLU A 77 9.56 -14.40 -14.27
N LEU A 78 9.16 -13.43 -13.45
CA LEU A 78 7.90 -13.42 -12.70
C LEU A 78 7.40 -11.98 -12.56
N GLU A 79 6.13 -11.77 -12.91
CA GLU A 79 5.48 -10.48 -12.80
C GLU A 79 5.45 -9.99 -11.35
N ARG A 80 6.00 -8.80 -11.12
CA ARG A 80 6.08 -8.18 -9.80
C ARG A 80 5.96 -6.67 -9.89
N THR A 81 5.38 -6.09 -8.84
CA THR A 81 5.25 -4.65 -8.66
C THR A 81 6.08 -4.23 -7.47
N ILE A 82 6.78 -3.11 -7.61
CA ILE A 82 7.63 -2.55 -6.57
C ILE A 82 6.96 -1.27 -6.04
N PHE A 83 6.78 -1.21 -4.72
CA PHE A 83 6.25 -0.06 -4.02
C PHE A 83 7.26 0.49 -3.04
N LYS A 84 7.23 1.80 -2.80
CA LYS A 84 7.78 2.37 -1.57
C LYS A 84 6.73 2.30 -0.49
N ALA A 85 7.13 1.90 0.70
CA ALA A 85 6.26 1.87 1.86
C ALA A 85 6.94 2.45 3.09
N LYS A 86 6.17 3.22 3.86
CA LYS A 86 6.58 3.74 5.16
C LYS A 86 6.20 2.75 6.26
N LEU A 87 7.10 2.50 7.20
CA LEU A 87 6.84 1.76 8.43
C LEU A 87 6.15 2.70 9.44
N GLU A 88 4.85 2.50 9.69
CA GLU A 88 4.08 3.31 10.64
C GLU A 88 4.23 2.80 12.08
N LYS A 89 4.21 1.48 12.25
CA LYS A 89 4.40 0.81 13.55
C LYS A 89 5.12 -0.51 13.33
N THR A 90 6.17 -0.77 14.09
CA THR A 90 6.99 -1.97 13.95
C THR A 90 6.78 -2.87 15.16
N TYR A 91 6.38 -4.12 14.91
CA TYR A 91 6.25 -5.16 15.94
C TYR A 91 7.55 -5.96 16.05
N LYS A 92 8.16 -6.34 14.93
CA LYS A 92 9.44 -7.06 14.88
C LYS A 92 10.34 -6.40 13.85
N ASN A 93 11.63 -6.28 14.14
CA ASN A 93 12.64 -5.85 13.18
C ASN A 93 14.01 -6.36 13.60
N ASN A 94 14.48 -7.39 12.90
CA ASN A 94 15.75 -8.05 13.16
C ASN A 94 16.89 -7.49 12.29
N VAL A 95 16.62 -6.45 11.49
CA VAL A 95 17.57 -5.93 10.50
C VAL A 95 18.14 -4.59 10.93
N ASN A 96 17.29 -3.58 11.13
CA ASN A 96 17.69 -2.23 11.50
C ASN A 96 16.55 -1.48 12.21
N ASN A 97 16.69 -1.25 13.52
CA ASN A 97 15.69 -0.60 14.36
C ASN A 97 15.32 0.85 13.94
N ASN A 98 16.16 1.50 13.12
CA ASN A 98 15.92 2.86 12.64
C ASN A 98 15.29 2.93 11.26
N LEU A 99 15.07 1.79 10.60
CA LEU A 99 14.44 1.73 9.28
C LEU A 99 13.04 2.38 9.35
N LYS A 100 12.77 3.32 8.44
CA LYS A 100 11.50 4.06 8.37
C LYS A 100 10.72 3.79 7.09
N GLU A 101 11.41 3.37 6.04
CA GLU A 101 10.84 3.10 4.72
C GLU A 101 11.50 1.85 4.14
N ILE A 102 10.77 1.17 3.27
CA ILE A 102 11.21 -0.03 2.56
C ILE A 102 10.77 0.01 1.11
N ASN A 103 11.45 -0.77 0.28
CA ASN A 103 10.95 -1.15 -1.03
C ASN A 103 10.23 -2.51 -0.91
N LEU A 104 8.93 -2.53 -1.16
CA LEU A 104 8.08 -3.69 -1.03
C LEU A 104 7.82 -4.33 -2.39
N ILE A 105 8.06 -5.64 -2.50
CA ILE A 105 7.72 -6.45 -3.66
C ILE A 105 6.34 -7.09 -3.44
N GLN A 106 5.42 -6.86 -4.38
CA GLN A 106 4.17 -7.60 -4.51
C GLN A 106 4.22 -8.48 -5.77
N THR A 107 3.76 -9.73 -5.68
CA THR A 107 3.56 -10.57 -6.87
C THR A 107 2.40 -10.07 -7.71
N GLY A 108 2.60 -10.00 -9.03
CA GLY A 108 1.68 -9.45 -10.02
C GLY A 108 2.06 -8.03 -10.45
N ASN A 109 1.46 -7.59 -11.56
CA ASN A 109 1.63 -6.27 -12.18
C ASN A 109 0.31 -5.81 -12.83
N SER A 110 0.33 -4.64 -13.49
CA SER A 110 -0.84 -4.04 -14.15
C SER A 110 -1.43 -4.94 -15.25
N ASN A 111 -0.66 -5.88 -15.79
CA ASN A 111 -1.14 -6.82 -16.79
C ASN A 111 -1.74 -8.08 -16.15
N TYR A 112 -1.09 -8.62 -15.11
CA TYR A 112 -1.39 -9.92 -14.52
C TYR A 112 -1.38 -9.82 -13.00
N THR A 113 -2.54 -10.00 -12.38
CA THR A 113 -2.68 -10.09 -10.92
C THR A 113 -3.00 -11.51 -10.51
N ILE A 114 -2.68 -11.92 -9.29
CA ILE A 114 -3.19 -13.18 -8.75
C ILE A 114 -4.71 -13.01 -8.51
N LYS A 115 -5.47 -14.09 -8.72
CA LYS A 115 -6.90 -14.13 -8.38
C LYS A 115 -7.10 -13.64 -6.93
N ASP A 116 -8.08 -12.76 -6.72
CA ASP A 116 -8.41 -12.23 -5.39
C ASP A 116 -7.22 -11.52 -4.70
N ASN A 117 -6.31 -10.95 -5.50
CA ASN A 117 -5.17 -10.18 -5.02
C ASN A 117 -4.90 -8.96 -5.91
N PRO A 118 -5.70 -7.89 -5.79
CA PRO A 118 -5.45 -6.65 -6.50
C PRO A 118 -4.13 -6.01 -6.05
N LEU A 119 -3.52 -5.22 -6.94
CA LEU A 119 -2.34 -4.42 -6.61
C LEU A 119 -2.65 -3.43 -5.48
N PHE A 120 -1.64 -3.11 -4.69
CA PHE A 120 -1.75 -2.06 -3.70
C PHE A 120 -1.86 -0.68 -4.32
N LYS A 121 -2.47 0.24 -3.59
CA LYS A 121 -2.51 1.67 -3.91
C LYS A 121 -1.72 2.51 -2.96
N ILE A 122 -1.39 3.70 -3.42
CA ILE A 122 -0.92 4.76 -2.52
C ILE A 122 -1.93 4.97 -1.41
N ASN A 123 -1.42 5.06 -0.18
CA ASN A 123 -2.15 5.16 1.07
C ASN A 123 -2.82 3.87 1.57
N ASP A 124 -2.72 2.74 0.87
CA ASP A 124 -3.09 1.47 1.45
C ASP A 124 -2.27 1.24 2.73
N ARG A 125 -2.97 0.90 3.82
CA ARG A 125 -2.37 0.54 5.10
C ARG A 125 -2.49 -0.96 5.31
N LEU A 126 -1.39 -1.61 5.69
CA LEU A 126 -1.29 -3.07 5.74
C LEU A 126 -0.53 -3.51 6.99
N ILE A 127 -0.84 -4.68 7.54
CA ILE A 127 0.07 -5.43 8.42
C ILE A 127 0.71 -6.52 7.59
N LEU A 128 2.05 -6.53 7.53
CA LEU A 128 2.79 -7.51 6.75
C LEU A 128 3.89 -8.17 7.57
N TYR A 129 4.15 -9.43 7.22
CA TYR A 129 5.28 -10.23 7.64
C TYR A 129 6.25 -10.26 6.47
N LEU A 130 7.44 -9.72 6.67
CA LEU A 130 8.35 -9.37 5.60
C LEU A 130 9.68 -10.09 5.79
N ALA A 131 10.19 -10.65 4.70
CA ALA A 131 11.53 -11.20 4.61
C ALA A 131 12.35 -10.36 3.64
N LYS A 132 13.63 -10.18 3.96
CA LYS A 132 14.57 -9.37 3.18
C LYS A 132 14.82 -10.03 1.84
N ALA A 133 14.87 -9.21 0.80
CA ALA A 133 15.26 -9.59 -0.55
C ALA A 133 16.46 -8.75 -1.01
N GLU A 134 17.08 -9.22 -2.09
CA GLU A 134 18.05 -8.45 -2.85
C GLU A 134 17.46 -8.20 -4.25
N MET A 135 17.58 -6.96 -4.71
CA MET A 135 17.18 -6.56 -6.06
C MET A 135 18.11 -5.47 -6.54
N GLU A 136 18.68 -5.65 -7.73
CA GLU A 136 19.62 -4.68 -8.30
C GLU A 136 18.96 -3.31 -8.44
N GLY A 137 19.69 -2.26 -8.05
CA GLY A 137 19.21 -0.88 -8.10
C GLY A 137 18.31 -0.45 -6.93
N TYR A 138 17.96 -1.35 -6.01
CA TYR A 138 17.14 -1.03 -4.84
C TYR A 138 17.82 -1.44 -3.53
N GLY A 139 17.79 -0.55 -2.53
CA GLY A 139 18.14 -0.86 -1.14
C GLY A 139 16.91 -1.29 -0.33
N ASP A 140 17.12 -1.94 0.82
CA ASP A 140 16.06 -2.27 1.79
C ASP A 140 14.79 -2.85 1.16
N VAL A 141 15.00 -3.92 0.38
CA VAL A 141 13.95 -4.60 -0.38
C VAL A 141 13.40 -5.76 0.42
N TYR A 142 12.08 -5.94 0.38
CA TYR A 142 11.38 -6.97 1.15
C TYR A 142 10.24 -7.59 0.33
N TYR A 143 9.99 -8.88 0.55
CA TYR A 143 8.83 -9.59 0.02
C TYR A 143 7.90 -10.03 1.16
N ILE A 144 6.64 -10.30 0.79
CA ILE A 144 5.58 -10.71 1.71
C ILE A 144 5.66 -12.22 1.95
N LEU A 145 5.86 -12.63 3.21
CA LEU A 145 5.75 -14.03 3.59
C LEU A 145 4.32 -14.53 3.39
N GLY A 146 4.17 -15.69 2.75
CA GLY A 146 2.87 -16.23 2.32
C GLY A 146 2.25 -15.51 1.10
N ALA A 147 2.97 -14.58 0.46
CA ALA A 147 2.50 -13.81 -0.69
C ALA A 147 1.10 -13.21 -0.44
N HIS A 148 0.14 -13.45 -1.33
CA HIS A 148 -1.21 -12.91 -1.22
C HIS A 148 -2.02 -13.43 -0.02
N THR A 149 -1.61 -14.55 0.58
CA THR A 149 -2.27 -15.10 1.78
C THR A 149 -1.79 -14.46 3.08
N GLY A 150 -0.64 -13.77 3.04
CA GLY A 150 -0.04 -13.04 4.17
C GLY A 150 -0.39 -11.55 4.23
N ILE A 151 -1.40 -11.12 3.45
CA ILE A 151 -1.83 -9.73 3.37
C ILE A 151 -2.98 -9.47 4.34
N PHE A 152 -2.76 -8.54 5.27
CA PHE A 152 -3.76 -8.04 6.20
C PHE A 152 -3.98 -6.55 5.97
N ARG A 153 -5.12 -6.16 5.39
CA ARG A 153 -5.43 -4.76 5.07
C ARG A 153 -6.02 -4.04 6.27
N ILE A 154 -5.56 -2.82 6.57
CA ILE A 154 -6.13 -1.96 7.60
C ILE A 154 -7.15 -1.02 6.96
N VAL A 155 -8.34 -0.98 7.54
CA VAL A 155 -9.49 -0.22 7.03
C VAL A 155 -10.07 0.62 8.14
N ASN A 156 -10.24 1.91 7.90
CA ASN A 156 -11.02 2.75 8.81
C ASN A 156 -12.50 2.65 8.43
N SER A 157 -13.34 2.25 9.39
CA SER A 157 -14.79 2.31 9.28
C SER A 157 -15.36 2.82 10.59
N ASP A 158 -16.22 3.84 10.51
CA ASP A 158 -16.85 4.44 11.70
C ASP A 158 -15.86 4.93 12.76
N GLY A 159 -14.76 5.55 12.29
CA GLY A 159 -13.71 6.09 13.15
C GLY A 159 -12.86 5.04 13.86
N ARG A 160 -12.99 3.76 13.48
CA ARG A 160 -12.21 2.64 14.03
C ARG A 160 -11.46 1.92 12.94
N ASP A 161 -10.24 1.52 13.24
CA ASP A 161 -9.42 0.71 12.35
C ASP A 161 -9.69 -0.78 12.57
N TYR A 162 -9.97 -1.47 11.48
CA TYR A 162 -10.18 -2.91 11.42
C TYR A 162 -9.13 -3.54 10.51
N VAL A 163 -8.80 -4.80 10.77
CA VAL A 163 -7.92 -5.57 9.90
C VAL A 163 -8.75 -6.56 9.10
N VAL A 164 -8.55 -6.63 7.80
CA VAL A 164 -9.22 -7.57 6.91
C VAL A 164 -8.17 -8.46 6.27
N LYS A 165 -8.25 -9.78 6.51
CA LYS A 165 -7.42 -10.74 5.78
C LYS A 165 -7.89 -10.75 4.35
N GLN A 166 -6.95 -10.67 3.42
CA GLN A 166 -7.27 -10.80 2.01
C GLN A 166 -7.67 -12.25 1.73
N VAL A 167 -6.70 -13.14 1.57
CA VAL A 167 -6.97 -14.53 1.18
C VAL A 167 -6.68 -15.52 2.31
N GLY A 168 -7.55 -16.51 2.45
CA GLY A 168 -7.51 -17.58 3.43
C GLY A 168 -8.00 -17.15 4.81
N ASN A 169 -8.41 -18.12 5.62
CA ASN A 169 -8.64 -17.90 7.05
C ASN A 169 -7.31 -17.76 7.81
N CYS A 170 -7.37 -17.27 9.05
CA CYS A 170 -6.28 -17.31 10.02
C CYS A 170 -6.86 -17.72 11.39
N PRO A 171 -7.03 -19.02 11.64
CA PRO A 171 -7.62 -19.51 12.90
C PRO A 171 -6.82 -19.11 14.14
N GLU A 172 -5.52 -18.87 14.02
CA GLU A 172 -4.63 -18.40 15.08
C GLU A 172 -5.01 -17.01 15.61
N LEU A 173 -5.75 -16.22 14.81
CA LEU A 173 -6.29 -14.92 15.17
C LEU A 173 -7.76 -14.98 15.60
N SER A 174 -8.28 -16.16 15.93
CA SER A 174 -9.68 -16.35 16.36
C SER A 174 -10.10 -15.43 17.51
N GLU A 175 -9.23 -15.16 18.49
CA GLU A 175 -9.51 -14.24 19.61
C GLU A 175 -9.70 -12.77 19.16
N ALA A 176 -9.13 -12.39 18.02
CA ALA A 176 -9.25 -11.06 17.45
C ALA A 176 -10.40 -10.92 16.44
N LYS A 177 -11.05 -12.03 16.03
CA LYS A 177 -12.12 -12.00 15.01
C LYS A 177 -13.30 -11.14 15.47
N VAL A 178 -13.80 -10.33 14.55
CA VAL A 178 -15.05 -9.57 14.72
C VAL A 178 -16.22 -10.46 14.33
N THR A 179 -17.19 -10.61 15.22
CA THR A 179 -18.36 -11.51 15.04
C THR A 179 -19.61 -10.80 14.49
N ALA A 180 -19.56 -9.48 14.31
CA ALA A 180 -20.67 -8.67 13.82
C ALA A 180 -20.74 -8.62 12.28
N ASP A 181 -21.77 -7.99 11.74
CA ASP A 181 -21.86 -7.70 10.31
C ASP A 181 -20.71 -6.76 9.88
N ASN A 182 -19.81 -7.30 9.05
CA ASN A 182 -18.64 -6.60 8.54
C ASN A 182 -18.87 -6.04 7.12
N SER A 183 -20.11 -6.07 6.61
CA SER A 183 -20.48 -5.60 5.26
C SER A 183 -20.00 -4.17 4.98
N LYS A 184 -20.12 -3.27 5.96
CA LYS A 184 -19.66 -1.88 5.85
C LYS A 184 -18.13 -1.74 5.78
N ILE A 185 -17.41 -2.55 6.55
CA ILE A 185 -15.93 -2.57 6.55
C ILE A 185 -15.44 -3.07 5.18
N LYS A 186 -15.97 -4.21 4.72
CA LYS A 186 -15.63 -4.79 3.41
C LYS A 186 -16.01 -3.84 2.28
N SER A 187 -17.21 -3.26 2.28
CA SER A 187 -17.63 -2.32 1.23
C SER A 187 -16.77 -1.05 1.16
N THR A 188 -16.22 -0.59 2.28
CA THR A 188 -15.27 0.54 2.30
C THR A 188 -13.98 0.20 1.56
N LEU A 189 -13.41 -0.99 1.79
CA LEU A 189 -12.28 -1.50 0.99
C LEU A 189 -12.62 -1.61 -0.49
N LEU A 190 -13.80 -2.17 -0.79
CA LEU A 190 -14.22 -2.46 -2.16
C LEU A 190 -14.44 -1.22 -3.02
N LYS A 191 -14.97 -0.13 -2.44
CA LYS A 191 -15.13 1.15 -3.16
C LYS A 191 -13.79 1.69 -3.64
N ASN A 192 -12.74 1.49 -2.84
CA ASN A 192 -11.42 1.86 -3.29
C ASN A 192 -11.01 0.95 -4.45
N ILE A 193 -11.40 -0.33 -4.44
CA ILE A 193 -10.98 -1.31 -5.46
C ILE A 193 -11.57 -1.05 -6.86
N THR A 194 -12.81 -0.61 -6.94
CA THR A 194 -13.62 -0.64 -8.17
C THR A 194 -13.67 0.67 -8.96
N THR A 195 -13.00 1.73 -8.50
CA THR A 195 -13.21 3.10 -9.00
C THR A 195 -12.59 3.42 -10.37
N ASP A 196 -11.70 2.56 -10.90
CA ASP A 196 -10.86 2.95 -12.04
C ASP A 196 -11.11 2.20 -13.37
N ASN A 197 -11.93 1.13 -13.41
CA ASN A 197 -12.39 0.53 -14.69
C ASN A 197 -13.51 -0.52 -14.48
N PRO A 198 -14.68 -0.42 -15.14
CA PRO A 198 -15.78 -1.37 -14.99
C PRO A 198 -15.71 -2.52 -16.02
N VAL A 199 -14.56 -3.20 -16.17
CA VAL A 199 -14.40 -4.20 -17.23
C VAL A 199 -13.92 -5.57 -16.71
N LEU A 200 -14.81 -6.55 -16.95
CA LEU A 200 -14.65 -8.01 -17.00
C LEU A 200 -14.47 -8.79 -15.68
N PHE A 201 -15.62 -9.01 -15.04
CA PHE A 201 -16.03 -10.25 -14.36
C PHE A 201 -15.02 -11.40 -14.32
N PHE A 202 -14.34 -11.63 -13.17
CA PHE A 202 -13.84 -12.98 -12.82
C PHE A 202 -13.92 -13.36 -11.33
N SER A 203 -14.28 -12.45 -10.43
CA SER A 203 -14.74 -12.80 -9.07
C SER A 203 -15.55 -11.64 -8.47
N SER A 204 -16.51 -11.97 -7.61
CA SER A 204 -17.17 -10.96 -6.79
C SER A 204 -16.13 -10.38 -5.85
N PRO A 205 -15.93 -9.06 -5.77
CA PRO A 205 -14.98 -8.49 -4.82
C PRO A 205 -15.29 -8.87 -3.35
N HIS A 206 -16.52 -9.31 -3.08
CA HIS A 206 -16.91 -9.88 -1.79
C HIS A 206 -16.13 -11.14 -1.39
N ASP A 207 -15.63 -11.90 -2.36
CA ASP A 207 -14.92 -13.18 -2.15
C ASP A 207 -13.41 -12.98 -1.92
N VAL A 208 -12.92 -11.75 -2.10
CA VAL A 208 -11.49 -11.41 -2.00
C VAL A 208 -11.01 -11.28 -0.55
N PHE A 209 -11.95 -11.12 0.38
CA PHE A 209 -11.68 -10.76 1.77
C PHE A 209 -12.38 -11.72 2.71
N ASP A 210 -11.62 -12.65 3.27
CA ASP A 210 -12.20 -13.75 4.06
C ASP A 210 -12.61 -13.29 5.45
N GLU A 211 -11.68 -12.73 6.22
CA GLU A 211 -11.85 -12.52 7.66
C GLU A 211 -11.63 -11.07 8.08
N THR A 212 -12.28 -10.66 9.16
CA THR A 212 -12.14 -9.31 9.75
C THR A 212 -11.80 -9.43 11.23
N TYR A 213 -10.86 -8.61 11.68
CA TYR A 213 -10.33 -8.62 13.04
C TYR A 213 -10.31 -7.21 13.63
N ASP A 214 -10.40 -7.17 14.95
CA ASP A 214 -10.11 -5.98 15.75
C ASP A 214 -8.59 -5.75 15.75
N LEU A 215 -8.17 -4.55 15.32
CA LEU A 215 -6.75 -4.21 15.19
C LEU A 215 -6.04 -4.35 16.54
N GLU A 216 -6.56 -3.73 17.60
CA GLU A 216 -5.91 -3.70 18.91
C GLU A 216 -5.69 -5.12 19.48
N LYS A 217 -6.68 -6.01 19.32
CA LYS A 217 -6.53 -7.41 19.73
C LYS A 217 -5.50 -8.15 18.89
N MET A 218 -5.52 -7.99 17.57
CA MET A 218 -4.53 -8.60 16.68
C MET A 218 -3.11 -8.16 17.04
N GLU A 219 -2.90 -6.86 17.26
CA GLU A 219 -1.61 -6.31 17.70
C GLU A 219 -1.11 -6.96 18.99
N LYS A 220 -1.98 -7.09 19.99
CA LYS A 220 -1.64 -7.77 21.26
C LYS A 220 -1.24 -9.22 21.03
N LEU A 221 -1.89 -9.93 20.11
CA LEU A 221 -1.53 -11.31 19.76
C LEU A 221 -0.18 -11.40 19.05
N ILE A 222 0.12 -10.46 18.14
CA ILE A 222 1.45 -10.35 17.50
C ILE A 222 2.51 -10.09 18.57
N GLU A 223 2.29 -9.15 19.47
CA GLU A 223 3.24 -8.82 20.54
C GLU A 223 3.48 -9.98 21.51
N LYS A 224 2.44 -10.77 21.83
CA LYS A 224 2.59 -11.98 22.65
C LYS A 224 3.53 -13.01 22.03
N GLN A 225 3.68 -13.05 20.70
CA GLN A 225 4.61 -13.97 20.03
C GLN A 225 6.07 -13.71 20.40
N LYS A 226 6.44 -12.48 20.81
CA LYS A 226 7.80 -12.17 21.29
C LYS A 226 8.20 -12.98 22.51
N ASN A 227 7.22 -13.41 23.31
CA ASN A 227 7.42 -14.01 24.62
C ASN A 227 7.16 -15.53 24.63
N LYS A 228 6.89 -16.12 23.46
CA LYS A 228 6.74 -17.58 23.31
C LYS A 228 8.08 -18.21 22.95
#